data_AF-Q8F539-F1
#
_entry.id   AF-Q8F539-F1
#
_cell.length_a   1.000
_cell.length_b   1.000
_cell.length_c   1.000
_cell.angle_alpha   90.00
_cell.angle_beta   90.00
_cell.angle_gamma   90.00
#
_symmetry.space_group_name_H-M   'P 1'
#
loop_
_entity.id
_entity.type
_entity.pdbx_description
1 polymer ?
#
loop_
_entity_poly.entity_id
_entity_poly.type
_entity_poly.pdbx_seq_one_letter_code
_entity_poly.pdbx_strand_id
1 'polypeptide(L)'
;MFESLNEKFVNSYYKNVTNCKTHKGYIVAACDATGISLPKTKEFVKDFGCVKNQLGESEAPNANSSIIFDIYNDIILSSTIGPHRTGKRSMALDHIEKLRSLSVLQNKKLILLFDRGYPSMELIGKLMANGIHFIIRSNTRWLKKAKIAGKYKRVVEKSILHLFSISWKRSIEAVLLIEL
;
A
#
# COMPACT_ATOMS: atom_id res chain seq x y z
N MET A 1 -12.83 12.30 10.04
CA MET A 1 -13.73 12.84 9.00
C MET A 1 -13.28 12.45 7.60
N PHE A 2 -12.01 12.66 7.23
CA PHE A 2 -11.49 12.30 5.89
C PHE A 2 -11.57 10.78 5.60
N GLU A 3 -11.04 9.95 6.51
CA GLU A 3 -11.02 8.49 6.31
C GLU A 3 -12.44 7.91 6.23
N SER A 4 -13.35 8.35 7.10
CA SER A 4 -14.74 7.90 7.09
C SER A 4 -15.51 8.33 5.83
N LEU A 5 -15.15 9.45 5.21
CA LEU A 5 -15.71 9.86 3.92
C LEU A 5 -15.20 8.94 2.79
N ASN A 6 -13.91 8.63 2.80
CA ASN A 6 -13.32 7.68 1.84
C ASN A 6 -14.00 6.29 1.94
N GLU A 7 -14.19 5.77 3.15
CA GLU A 7 -14.88 4.50 3.38
C GLU A 7 -16.32 4.51 2.85
N LYS A 8 -17.08 5.59 3.09
CA LYS A 8 -18.45 5.74 2.55
C LYS A 8 -18.45 5.77 1.02
N PHE A 9 -17.49 6.46 0.42
CA PHE A 9 -17.34 6.53 -1.03
C PHE A 9 -17.03 5.15 -1.63
N VAL A 10 -16.04 4.43 -1.07
CA VAL A 10 -15.67 3.08 -1.51
C VAL A 10 -16.86 2.12 -1.39
N ASN A 11 -17.56 2.15 -0.25
CA ASN A 11 -18.77 1.35 -0.05
C ASN A 11 -19.84 1.64 -1.11
N SER A 12 -20.11 2.92 -1.38
CA SER A 12 -21.07 3.31 -2.41
C SER A 12 -20.64 2.86 -3.81
N TYR A 13 -19.38 3.07 -4.17
CA TYR A 13 -18.85 2.71 -5.49
C TYR A 13 -18.97 1.20 -5.75
N TYR A 14 -18.37 0.36 -4.89
CA TYR A 14 -18.35 -1.10 -5.12
C TYR A 14 -19.69 -1.79 -4.90
N LYS A 15 -20.65 -1.13 -4.23
CA LYS A 15 -22.04 -1.62 -4.13
C LYS A 15 -22.83 -1.37 -5.41
N ASN A 16 -22.59 -0.24 -6.08
CA ASN A 16 -23.43 0.21 -7.20
C ASN A 16 -22.80 0.00 -8.58
N VAL A 17 -21.49 -0.21 -8.66
CA VAL A 17 -20.81 -0.44 -9.94
C VAL A 17 -21.23 -1.77 -10.56
N THR A 18 -21.74 -1.73 -11.79
CA THR A 18 -22.16 -2.92 -12.54
C THR A 18 -20.98 -3.58 -13.25
N ASN A 19 -20.05 -2.79 -13.78
CA ASN A 19 -18.88 -3.26 -14.52
C ASN A 19 -17.57 -2.83 -13.84
N CYS A 20 -17.28 -3.42 -12.68
CA CYS A 20 -15.99 -3.24 -12.01
C CYS A 20 -14.86 -3.82 -12.89
N LYS A 21 -13.90 -2.99 -13.30
CA LYS A 21 -12.73 -3.45 -14.05
C LYS A 21 -11.85 -4.28 -13.12
N THR A 22 -11.47 -5.48 -13.55
CA THR A 22 -10.63 -6.39 -12.78
C THR A 22 -9.61 -7.07 -13.68
N HIS A 23 -8.53 -7.57 -13.08
CA HIS A 23 -7.57 -8.44 -13.75
C HIS A 23 -7.80 -9.89 -13.30
N LYS A 24 -8.30 -10.74 -14.20
CA LYS A 24 -8.63 -12.15 -13.87
C LYS A 24 -9.53 -12.29 -12.63
N GLY A 25 -10.45 -11.34 -12.42
CA GLY A 25 -11.32 -11.30 -11.24
C GLY A 25 -10.71 -10.68 -9.98
N TYR A 26 -9.48 -10.13 -10.05
CA TYR A 26 -8.82 -9.42 -8.96
C TYR A 26 -8.93 -7.90 -9.13
N ILE A 27 -9.24 -7.21 -8.04
CA ILE A 27 -8.97 -5.78 -7.90
C ILE A 27 -7.46 -5.62 -7.72
N VAL A 28 -6.83 -4.80 -8.56
CA VAL A 28 -5.39 -4.55 -8.52
C VAL A 28 -5.16 -3.14 -8.01
N ALA A 29 -4.49 -3.01 -6.87
CA ALA A 29 -4.29 -1.73 -6.24
C ALA A 29 -2.83 -1.52 -5.81
N ALA A 30 -2.34 -0.29 -5.88
CA ALA A 30 -1.01 0.08 -5.41
C ALA A 30 -1.08 0.82 -4.07
N CYS A 31 -0.12 0.54 -3.19
CA CYS A 31 0.08 1.29 -1.96
C CYS A 31 1.31 2.20 -2.10
N ASP A 32 1.13 3.49 -1.77
CA ASP A 32 2.21 4.45 -1.72
C ASP A 32 2.00 5.46 -0.59
N ALA A 33 3.09 6.01 -0.07
CA ALA A 33 3.09 6.97 1.02
C ALA A 33 4.05 8.12 0.75
N THR A 34 3.64 9.33 1.10
CA THR A 34 4.39 10.56 0.90
C THR A 34 4.35 11.46 2.13
N GLY A 35 5.39 12.29 2.30
CA GLY A 35 5.41 13.36 3.29
C GLY A 35 4.75 14.62 2.74
N ILE A 36 4.00 15.31 3.60
CA ILE A 36 3.33 16.57 3.29
C ILE A 36 3.78 17.61 4.31
N SER A 37 4.37 18.71 3.83
CA SER A 37 4.69 19.85 4.67
C SER A 37 3.41 20.59 5.04
N LEU A 38 3.25 20.90 6.32
CA LEU A 38 2.09 21.59 6.86
C LEU A 38 2.44 23.05 7.22
N PRO A 39 1.46 23.97 7.22
CA PRO A 39 1.64 25.30 7.78
C PRO A 39 2.17 25.26 9.22
N LYS A 40 2.98 26.24 9.62
CA LYS A 40 3.53 26.28 10.98
C LYS A 40 2.49 26.83 11.96
N THR A 41 1.77 25.94 12.62
CA THR A 41 0.86 26.26 13.75
C THR A 41 1.24 25.44 14.98
N LYS A 42 0.86 25.91 16.18
CA LYS A 42 1.16 25.19 17.42
C LYS A 42 0.48 23.82 17.43
N GLU A 43 -0.73 23.75 16.86
CA GLU A 43 -1.56 22.56 16.74
C GLU A 43 -0.89 21.53 15.82
N PHE A 44 -0.43 21.92 14.64
CA PHE A 44 0.22 20.98 13.71
C PHE A 44 1.58 20.50 14.21
N VAL A 45 2.34 21.34 14.89
CA VAL A 45 3.58 20.90 15.55
C VAL A 45 3.29 19.86 16.64
N LYS A 46 2.24 20.08 17.44
CA LYS A 46 1.81 19.15 18.48
C LYS A 46 1.34 17.81 17.90
N ASP A 47 0.49 17.86 16.88
CA ASP A 47 -0.22 16.67 16.38
C ASP A 47 0.62 15.86 15.38
N PHE A 48 1.45 16.52 14.57
CA PHE A 48 2.20 15.86 13.48
C PHE A 48 3.72 15.83 13.68
N GLY A 49 4.25 16.74 14.50
CA GLY A 49 5.67 16.88 14.77
C GLY A 49 6.47 17.45 13.59
N CYS A 50 7.74 17.75 13.86
CA CYS A 50 8.69 18.28 12.89
C CYS A 50 9.76 17.26 12.52
N VAL A 51 10.18 17.26 11.24
CA VAL A 51 11.25 16.39 10.75
C VAL A 51 12.58 16.85 11.32
N LYS A 52 13.37 15.93 11.88
CA LYS A 52 14.79 16.16 12.20
C LYS A 52 15.66 15.72 11.04
N ASN A 53 16.57 16.57 10.60
CA ASN A 53 17.66 16.19 9.71
C ASN A 53 19.01 16.50 10.38
N GLN A 54 20.13 16.25 9.66
CA GLN A 54 21.48 16.49 10.17
C GLN A 54 21.77 17.98 10.44
N LEU A 55 20.96 18.89 9.90
CA LEU A 55 21.06 20.34 10.06
C LEU A 55 20.16 20.87 11.19
N GLY A 56 19.35 20.03 11.84
CA GLY A 56 18.48 20.40 12.95
C GLY A 56 17.02 19.97 12.78
N GLU A 57 16.14 20.47 13.65
CA GLU A 57 14.68 20.35 13.48
C GLU A 57 14.21 21.28 12.36
N SER A 58 13.46 20.73 11.41
CA SER A 58 12.65 21.50 10.48
C SER A 58 11.71 22.42 11.26
N GLU A 59 11.63 23.67 10.84
CA GLU A 59 10.65 24.59 11.41
C GLU A 59 9.20 24.26 11.04
N ALA A 60 9.00 23.54 9.93
CA ALA A 60 7.67 23.17 9.43
C ALA A 60 7.27 21.76 9.92
N PRO A 61 6.07 21.60 10.52
CA PRO A 61 5.51 20.29 10.82
C PRO A 61 5.25 19.50 9.54
N ASN A 62 5.32 18.18 9.62
CA ASN A 62 5.11 17.30 8.47
C ASN A 62 4.12 16.18 8.83
N ALA A 63 3.21 15.90 7.92
CA ALA A 63 2.38 14.70 7.98
C ALA A 63 2.90 13.65 7.01
N ASN A 64 2.69 12.38 7.31
CA ASN A 64 2.76 11.33 6.30
C ASN A 64 1.34 10.99 5.86
N SER A 65 1.13 10.95 4.55
CA SER A 65 -0.11 10.51 3.92
C SER A 65 0.16 9.21 3.16
N SER A 66 -0.73 8.24 3.28
CA SER A 66 -0.64 6.96 2.59
C SER A 66 -1.99 6.60 1.99
N ILE A 67 -1.97 5.97 0.82
CA ILE A 67 -3.16 5.52 0.12
C ILE A 67 -2.99 4.08 -0.40
N ILE A 68 -4.12 3.42 -0.60
CA ILE A 68 -4.26 2.27 -1.51
C ILE A 68 -5.17 2.70 -2.66
N PHE A 69 -4.68 2.59 -3.89
CA PHE A 69 -5.36 3.07 -5.09
C PHE A 69 -5.64 1.91 -6.06
N ASP A 70 -6.91 1.66 -6.38
CA ASP A 70 -7.34 0.74 -7.44
C ASP A 70 -6.99 1.32 -8.82
N ILE A 71 -6.06 0.66 -9.50
CA ILE A 71 -5.44 1.14 -10.72
C ILE A 71 -6.37 1.05 -11.93
N TYR A 72 -7.33 0.12 -11.92
CA TYR A 72 -8.22 -0.08 -13.07
C TYR A 72 -9.48 0.75 -12.98
N ASN A 73 -9.91 1.09 -11.76
CA ASN A 73 -11.15 1.82 -11.50
C ASN A 73 -10.92 3.28 -11.10
N ASP A 74 -9.67 3.69 -10.90
CA ASP A 74 -9.27 5.04 -10.48
C ASP A 74 -9.89 5.47 -9.13
N ILE A 75 -9.89 4.54 -8.17
CA ILE A 75 -10.51 4.72 -6.84
C ILE A 75 -9.47 4.59 -5.73
N ILE A 76 -9.49 5.53 -4.78
CA ILE A 76 -8.77 5.38 -3.51
C ILE A 76 -9.55 4.43 -2.61
N LEU A 77 -9.07 3.19 -2.44
CA LEU A 77 -9.68 2.16 -1.60
C LEU A 77 -9.52 2.43 -0.11
N SER A 78 -8.40 3.05 0.27
CA SER A 78 -8.11 3.42 1.64
C SER A 78 -7.15 4.60 1.65
N SER A 79 -7.34 5.52 2.58
CA SER A 79 -6.49 6.68 2.77
C SER A 79 -6.26 6.95 4.26
N THR A 80 -5.06 7.34 4.64
CA THR A 80 -4.75 7.70 6.02
C THR A 80 -3.69 8.79 6.08
N ILE A 81 -3.79 9.64 7.10
CA ILE A 81 -2.82 10.69 7.39
C ILE A 81 -2.39 10.56 8.84
N GLY A 82 -1.09 10.66 9.09
CA GLY A 82 -0.54 10.52 10.43
C GLY A 82 0.69 11.42 10.64
N PRO A 83 1.23 11.44 11.88
CA PRO A 83 2.43 12.17 12.22
C PRO A 83 3.63 11.79 11.32
N HIS A 84 4.62 12.69 11.19
CA HIS A 84 5.80 12.44 10.34
C HIS A 84 6.56 11.15 10.71
N ARG A 85 6.43 10.70 11.96
CA ARG A 85 7.12 9.52 12.51
C ARG A 85 6.44 8.22 12.12
N THR A 86 5.21 8.26 11.63
CA THR A 86 4.50 7.06 11.24
C THR A 86 5.15 6.48 9.99
N GLY A 87 5.76 5.29 10.13
CA GLY A 87 6.45 4.64 9.03
C GLY A 87 5.47 4.09 7.99
N LYS A 88 5.84 4.19 6.70
CA LYS A 88 4.98 3.70 5.59
C LYS A 88 4.54 2.25 5.71
N ARG A 89 5.36 1.37 6.31
CA ARG A 89 4.98 -0.03 6.56
C ARG A 89 3.85 -0.14 7.59
N SER A 90 3.89 0.67 8.66
CA SER A 90 2.81 0.73 9.64
C SER A 90 1.50 1.16 8.98
N MET A 91 1.54 2.23 8.18
CA MET A 91 0.36 2.72 7.47
C MET A 91 -0.19 1.66 6.49
N ALA A 92 0.67 0.88 5.83
CA ALA A 92 0.23 -0.22 4.98
C ALA A 92 -0.44 -1.37 5.76
N LEU A 93 0.03 -1.69 6.96
CA LEU A 93 -0.63 -2.67 7.83
C LEU A 93 -2.03 -2.19 8.23
N ASP A 94 -2.16 -0.92 8.62
CA ASP A 94 -3.44 -0.29 8.96
C ASP A 94 -4.40 -0.29 7.76
N HIS A 95 -3.89 0.01 6.56
CA HIS A 95 -4.69 -0.08 5.34
C HIS A 95 -5.21 -1.49 5.07
N ILE A 96 -4.40 -2.53 5.28
CA ILE A 96 -4.85 -3.92 5.07
C ILE A 96 -6.02 -4.27 6.00
N GLU A 97 -5.96 -3.83 7.26
CA GLU A 97 -7.06 -4.01 8.20
C GLU A 97 -8.32 -3.26 7.75
N LYS A 98 -8.17 -1.99 7.37
CA LYS A 98 -9.27 -1.16 6.86
C LYS A 98 -9.93 -1.77 5.60
N LEU A 99 -9.14 -2.28 4.66
CA LEU A 99 -9.69 -2.93 3.47
C LEU A 99 -10.54 -4.16 3.82
N ARG A 100 -10.20 -4.90 4.87
CA ARG A 100 -10.93 -6.10 5.29
C ARG A 100 -12.09 -5.82 6.23
N SER A 101 -12.13 -4.65 6.89
CA SER A 101 -13.32 -4.20 7.61
C SER A 101 -14.44 -3.71 6.68
N LEU A 102 -14.11 -3.32 5.45
CA LEU A 102 -15.10 -2.94 4.43
C LEU A 102 -15.81 -4.18 3.86
N SER A 103 -17.07 -4.37 4.24
CA SER A 103 -17.88 -5.53 3.82
C SER A 103 -17.98 -5.68 2.29
N VAL A 104 -17.98 -4.57 1.53
CA VAL A 104 -18.01 -4.61 0.06
C VAL A 104 -16.73 -5.17 -0.57
N LEU A 105 -15.60 -5.13 0.16
CA LEU A 105 -14.29 -5.63 -0.28
C LEU A 105 -13.91 -6.97 0.36
N GLN A 106 -14.58 -7.39 1.43
CA GLN A 106 -14.26 -8.62 2.17
C GLN A 106 -14.26 -9.86 1.26
N ASN A 107 -15.25 -9.98 0.37
CA ASN A 107 -15.38 -11.09 -0.58
C ASN A 107 -14.68 -10.84 -1.92
N LYS A 108 -13.99 -9.71 -2.09
CA LYS A 108 -13.28 -9.38 -3.32
C LYS A 108 -11.85 -9.91 -3.25
N LYS A 109 -11.38 -10.42 -4.39
CA LYS A 109 -9.99 -10.85 -4.57
C LYS A 109 -9.13 -9.61 -4.81
N LEU A 110 -8.03 -9.49 -4.09
CA LEU A 110 -7.14 -8.32 -4.13
C LEU A 110 -5.72 -8.73 -4.52
N ILE A 111 -5.09 -7.95 -5.39
CA ILE A 111 -3.65 -7.93 -5.62
C ILE A 111 -3.13 -6.56 -5.19
N LEU A 112 -2.28 -6.51 -4.17
CA LEU A 112 -1.64 -5.26 -3.72
C LEU A 112 -0.21 -5.13 -4.23
N LEU A 113 0.10 -3.99 -4.84
CA LEU A 113 1.40 -3.63 -5.41
C LEU A 113 2.15 -2.71 -4.45
N PHE A 114 3.44 -3.00 -4.22
CA PHE A 114 4.27 -2.22 -3.29
C PHE A 114 5.67 -1.94 -3.85
N ASP A 115 6.20 -0.76 -3.47
CA ASP A 115 7.56 -0.30 -3.79
C ASP A 115 8.70 -1.05 -3.04
N ARG A 116 9.95 -0.65 -3.30
CA ARG A 116 11.16 -1.26 -2.71
C ARG A 116 11.34 -1.05 -1.21
N GLY A 117 10.64 -0.09 -0.61
CA GLY A 117 10.73 0.22 0.80
C GLY A 117 9.66 -0.47 1.66
N TYR A 118 8.74 -1.22 1.08
CA TYR A 118 7.75 -2.02 1.81
C TYR A 118 8.19 -3.43 2.25
N PRO A 119 9.10 -4.17 1.55
CA PRO A 119 9.42 -5.54 1.92
C PRO A 119 9.71 -5.70 3.41
N SER A 120 8.95 -6.57 4.07
CA SER A 120 9.11 -7.00 5.47
C SER A 120 8.32 -8.30 5.69
N MET A 121 8.76 -9.14 6.62
CA MET A 121 8.06 -10.39 6.93
C MET A 121 6.70 -10.14 7.57
N GLU A 122 6.59 -9.08 8.38
CA GLU A 122 5.33 -8.66 9.01
C GLU A 122 4.27 -8.29 7.97
N LEU A 123 4.61 -7.43 7.00
CA LEU A 123 3.70 -7.04 5.93
C LEU A 123 3.22 -8.26 5.13
N ILE A 124 4.15 -9.17 4.79
CA ILE A 124 3.82 -10.40 4.07
C ILE A 124 2.89 -11.29 4.88
N GLY A 125 3.20 -11.51 6.16
CA GLY A 125 2.35 -12.27 7.07
C GLY A 125 0.94 -11.68 7.15
N LYS A 126 0.83 -10.34 7.25
CA LYS A 126 -0.45 -9.64 7.28
C LYS A 126 -1.25 -9.81 5.98
N LEU A 127 -0.60 -9.67 4.82
CA LEU A 127 -1.25 -9.88 3.52
C LEU A 127 -1.78 -11.32 3.38
N MET A 128 -0.96 -12.30 3.75
CA MET A 128 -1.32 -13.73 3.71
C MET A 128 -2.48 -14.06 4.66
N ALA A 129 -2.41 -13.57 5.90
CA ALA A 129 -3.47 -13.80 6.90
C ALA A 129 -4.82 -13.22 6.46
N ASN A 130 -4.81 -12.21 5.57
CA ASN A 130 -5.99 -11.58 5.02
C ASN A 130 -6.37 -12.10 3.62
N GLY A 131 -5.73 -13.16 3.12
CA GLY A 131 -6.00 -13.73 1.79
C GLY A 131 -5.78 -12.74 0.64
N ILE A 132 -4.86 -11.80 0.80
CA ILE A 132 -4.52 -10.79 -0.21
C ILE A 132 -3.31 -11.27 -0.98
N HIS A 133 -3.41 -11.35 -2.31
CA HIS A 133 -2.25 -11.58 -3.17
C HIS A 133 -1.46 -10.27 -3.29
N PHE A 134 -0.17 -10.36 -3.58
CA PHE A 134 0.66 -9.16 -3.61
C PHE A 134 1.83 -9.27 -4.58
N ILE A 135 2.33 -8.10 -4.97
CA ILE A 135 3.54 -7.92 -5.74
C ILE A 135 4.35 -6.86 -5.02
N ILE A 136 5.44 -7.28 -4.37
CA ILE A 136 6.35 -6.35 -3.68
C ILE A 136 7.65 -6.31 -4.45
N ARG A 137 8.06 -5.13 -4.91
CA ARG A 137 9.39 -4.95 -5.50
C ARG A 137 10.44 -5.10 -4.40
N SER A 138 11.41 -6.01 -4.56
CA SER A 138 12.54 -6.12 -3.62
C SER A 138 13.86 -6.35 -4.35
N ASN A 139 14.98 -6.21 -3.62
CA ASN A 139 16.27 -6.66 -4.13
C ASN A 139 16.42 -8.19 -3.98
N THR A 140 17.38 -8.77 -4.71
CA THR A 140 17.66 -10.21 -4.74
C THR A 140 18.10 -10.76 -3.39
N ARG A 141 18.87 -10.00 -2.61
CA ARG A 141 19.35 -10.40 -1.28
C ARG A 141 18.19 -10.63 -0.32
N TRP A 142 17.24 -9.69 -0.29
CA TRP A 142 16.05 -9.79 0.55
C TRP A 142 15.18 -10.98 0.11
N LEU A 143 14.97 -11.16 -1.20
CA LEU A 143 14.19 -12.30 -1.71
C LEU A 143 14.83 -13.64 -1.32
N LYS A 144 16.15 -13.79 -1.46
CA LYS A 144 16.85 -15.02 -1.04
C LYS A 144 16.58 -15.34 0.43
N LYS A 145 16.67 -14.34 1.32
CA LYS A 145 16.36 -14.50 2.75
C LYS A 145 14.90 -14.88 2.98
N ALA A 146 13.97 -14.19 2.31
CA ALA A 146 12.55 -14.49 2.43
C ALA A 146 12.26 -15.94 2.00
N LYS A 147 12.79 -16.40 0.86
CA LYS A 147 12.58 -17.78 0.37
C LYS A 147 13.01 -18.84 1.37
N ILE A 148 14.17 -18.63 2.01
CA ILE A 148 14.67 -19.51 3.07
C ILE A 148 13.70 -19.51 4.26
N ALA A 149 13.18 -18.34 4.62
CA ALA A 149 12.30 -18.17 5.78
C ALA A 149 10.85 -18.66 5.57
N GLY A 150 10.31 -18.66 4.35
CA GLY A 150 8.87 -18.83 4.15
C GLY A 150 8.40 -19.56 2.88
N LYS A 151 9.21 -20.46 2.30
CA LYS A 151 8.84 -21.28 1.11
C LYS A 151 8.20 -20.48 -0.04
N TYR A 152 8.64 -19.24 -0.27
CA TYR A 152 8.06 -18.42 -1.33
C TYR A 152 8.60 -18.78 -2.72
N LYS A 153 7.73 -18.76 -3.73
CA LYS A 153 8.14 -18.89 -5.14
C LYS A 153 8.24 -17.51 -5.79
N ARG A 154 9.21 -17.37 -6.71
CA ARG A 154 9.27 -16.22 -7.62
C ARG A 154 8.37 -16.55 -8.79
N VAL A 155 7.23 -15.89 -8.91
CA VAL A 155 6.36 -15.97 -10.08
C VAL A 155 6.18 -14.55 -10.57
N VAL A 156 6.57 -14.27 -11.82
CA VAL A 156 6.32 -12.97 -12.45
C VAL A 156 5.11 -13.15 -13.35
N GLU A 157 3.95 -12.64 -12.93
CA GLU A 157 2.77 -12.60 -13.78
C GLU A 157 3.01 -11.58 -14.90
N LYS A 158 3.37 -12.09 -16.08
CA LYS A 158 3.75 -11.26 -17.23
C LYS A 158 2.61 -10.35 -17.68
N SER A 159 1.35 -10.78 -17.50
CA SER A 159 0.19 -10.01 -17.94
C SER A 159 -0.03 -8.73 -17.14
N ILE A 160 0.46 -8.61 -15.91
CA ILE A 160 0.40 -7.39 -15.08
C ILE A 160 1.58 -6.45 -15.37
N LEU A 161 2.60 -6.89 -16.10
CA LEU A 161 3.80 -6.09 -16.33
C LEU A 161 3.53 -4.76 -17.04
N HIS A 162 2.45 -4.65 -17.82
CA HIS A 162 2.07 -3.39 -18.47
C HIS A 162 1.81 -2.25 -17.47
N LEU A 163 1.41 -2.56 -16.22
CA LEU A 163 1.21 -1.57 -15.15
C LEU A 163 2.52 -0.96 -14.62
N PHE A 164 3.67 -1.50 -15.02
CA PHE A 164 4.96 -1.09 -14.48
C PHE A 164 5.83 -0.35 -15.50
N SER A 165 6.55 0.66 -15.04
CA SER A 165 7.56 1.36 -15.85
C SER A 165 8.72 0.43 -16.24
N ILE A 166 9.47 0.79 -17.28
CA ILE A 166 10.65 0.03 -17.74
C ILE A 166 11.68 -0.13 -16.61
N SER A 167 11.89 0.93 -15.81
CA SER A 167 12.76 0.89 -14.63
C SER A 167 12.29 -0.12 -13.59
N TRP A 168 10.96 -0.19 -13.35
CA TRP A 168 10.38 -1.22 -12.51
C TRP A 168 10.61 -2.61 -13.08
N LYS A 169 10.33 -2.82 -14.36
CA LYS A 169 10.49 -4.10 -15.07
C LYS A 169 11.92 -4.64 -14.99
N ARG A 170 12.93 -3.77 -15.11
CA ARG A 170 14.35 -4.14 -14.97
C ARG A 170 14.74 -4.58 -13.56
N SER A 171 13.99 -4.16 -12.55
CA SER A 171 14.22 -4.53 -11.14
C SER A 171 13.22 -5.57 -10.61
N ILE A 172 12.46 -6.26 -11.48
CA ILE A 172 11.50 -7.33 -11.13
C ILE A 172 12.25 -8.63 -10.78
N GLU A 173 13.27 -8.51 -9.94
CA GLU A 173 14.04 -9.67 -9.45
C GLU A 173 13.32 -10.40 -8.32
N ALA A 174 12.29 -9.79 -7.74
CA ALA A 174 11.45 -10.36 -6.71
C ALA A 174 10.01 -9.94 -6.91
N VAL A 175 9.19 -10.84 -7.42
CA VAL A 175 7.74 -10.78 -7.31
C VAL A 175 7.36 -11.98 -6.47
N LEU A 176 6.85 -11.71 -5.28
CA LEU A 176 6.38 -12.73 -4.35
C LEU A 176 4.88 -12.90 -4.58
N LEU A 177 4.51 -13.58 -5.66
CA LEU A 177 3.14 -13.98 -5.90
C LEU A 177 2.91 -15.34 -5.25
N ILE A 178 1.92 -15.42 -4.36
CA ILE A 178 1.30 -16.69 -4.01
C ILE A 178 0.46 -17.09 -5.23
N GLU A 179 0.65 -18.34 -5.68
CA GLU A 179 0.04 -18.95 -6.86
C GLU A 179 -1.45 -18.54 -6.94
N LEU A 180 -1.84 -17.95 -8.08
CA LEU A 180 -3.23 -17.61 -8.43
C LEU A 180 -4.00 -18.88 -8.80
#